data_AF-X0TP50-F1
#
_entry.id   AF-X0TP50-F1
#
_cell.length_a   1.000
_cell.length_b   1.000
_cell.length_c   1.000
_cell.angle_alpha   90.00
_cell.angle_beta   90.00
_cell.angle_gamma   90.00
#
_symmetry.space_group_name_H-M   'P 1'
#
loop_
_entity.id
_entity.type
_entity.pdbx_description
1 polymer ?
#
loop_
_entity_poly.entity_id
_entity_poly.type
_entity_poly.pdbx_seq_one_letter_code
_entity_poly.pdbx_strand_id
1 'polypeptide(L)'
;MDKPLIQYSAEEAVESGVEYIAIITSRGKSTMEDHFDKSPELEQFLEEKGKLEFLKEIKRISSLAEFCYIRQKQALGLGHAILMAESFAGKESFAVLLPDDIYDCPSPCTKQLIE
;
A
#
# COMPACT_ATOMS: atom_id res chain seq x y z
N MET A 1 -3.48 -15.62 7.82
CA MET A 1 -3.70 -15.11 6.45
C MET A 1 -2.35 -14.82 5.87
N ASP A 2 -2.10 -15.24 4.64
CA ASP A 2 -0.87 -14.88 3.95
C ASP A 2 -0.93 -13.39 3.65
N LYS A 3 -0.05 -12.60 4.29
CA LYS A 3 0.04 -11.15 4.08
C LYS A 3 0.77 -10.90 2.74
N PRO A 4 0.18 -10.17 1.78
CA PRO A 4 0.86 -9.87 0.52
C PRO A 4 2.05 -8.94 0.75
N LEU A 5 3.11 -9.09 -0.06
CA LEU A 5 4.36 -8.34 0.12
C LEU A 5 4.14 -6.81 0.18
N ILE A 6 3.27 -6.28 -0.69
CA ILE A 6 2.93 -4.85 -0.71
C ILE A 6 2.31 -4.34 0.59
N GLN A 7 1.62 -5.19 1.36
CA GLN A 7 1.08 -4.78 2.66
C GLN A 7 2.21 -4.55 3.68
N TYR A 8 3.30 -5.32 3.63
CA TYR A 8 4.46 -5.06 4.49
C TYR A 8 5.07 -3.68 4.18
N SER A 9 5.24 -3.34 2.90
CA SER A 9 5.76 -2.02 2.50
C SER A 9 4.83 -0.87 2.91
N ALA A 10 3.51 -1.06 2.78
CA ALA A 10 2.54 -0.06 3.22
C ALA A 10 2.58 0.15 4.74
N GLU A 11 2.62 -0.95 5.52
CA GLU A 11 2.74 -0.88 6.97
C GLU A 11 4.06 -0.21 7.40
N GLU A 12 5.19 -0.55 6.76
CA GLU A 12 6.48 0.08 7.03
C GLU A 12 6.45 1.60 6.78
N ALA A 13 5.86 2.03 5.65
CA ALA A 13 5.71 3.44 5.33
C ALA A 13 4.85 4.18 6.37
N VAL A 14 3.72 3.59 6.77
CA VAL A 14 2.82 4.16 7.78
C VAL A 14 3.50 4.23 9.16
N GLU A 15 4.21 3.18 9.56
CA GLU A 15 5.01 3.18 10.81
C GLU A 15 6.15 4.20 10.80
N SER A 16 6.57 4.63 9.60
CA SER A 16 7.55 5.70 9.37
C SER A 16 6.92 7.11 9.30
N GLY A 17 5.58 7.23 9.44
CA GLY A 17 4.85 8.49 9.43
C GLY A 17 4.31 8.92 8.07
N VAL A 18 4.29 8.04 7.07
CA VAL A 18 3.72 8.33 5.74
C VAL A 18 2.19 8.18 5.78
N GLU A 19 1.48 9.24 5.43
CA GLU A 19 0.00 9.26 5.41
C GLU A 19 -0.59 9.02 4.02
N TYR A 20 0.16 9.36 2.96
CA TYR A 20 -0.28 9.27 1.57
C TYR A 20 0.60 8.31 0.78
N ILE A 21 0.00 7.33 0.12
CA ILE A 21 0.73 6.30 -0.64
C ILE A 21 0.20 6.24 -2.07
N ALA A 22 1.09 6.46 -3.04
CA ALA A 22 0.80 6.19 -4.45
C ALA A 22 1.30 4.81 -4.85
N ILE A 23 0.38 3.97 -5.34
CA ILE A 23 0.69 2.65 -5.89
C ILE A 23 0.72 2.75 -7.41
N ILE A 24 1.91 2.50 -7.98
CA ILE A 24 2.07 2.39 -9.43
C ILE A 24 1.67 0.99 -9.87
N THR A 25 0.53 0.90 -10.55
CA THR A 25 -0.09 -0.37 -10.97
C THR A 25 0.00 -0.56 -12.50
N SER A 26 -0.30 -1.76 -12.98
CA SER A 26 -0.35 -2.09 -14.41
C SER A 26 -1.58 -2.94 -14.72
N ARG A 27 -1.81 -3.24 -16.01
CA ARG A 27 -2.97 -4.05 -16.42
C ARG A 27 -2.90 -5.45 -15.77
N GLY A 28 -4.00 -5.90 -15.17
CA GLY A 28 -4.11 -7.22 -14.55
C GLY A 28 -3.69 -7.29 -13.08
N LYS A 29 -3.45 -6.14 -12.43
CA LYS A 29 -3.08 -6.04 -11.01
C LYS A 29 -4.18 -5.39 -10.14
N SER A 30 -5.44 -5.38 -10.60
CA SER A 30 -6.56 -4.75 -9.88
C SER A 30 -6.79 -5.33 -8.49
N THR A 31 -6.46 -6.60 -8.26
CA THR A 31 -6.57 -7.24 -6.94
C THR A 31 -5.71 -6.57 -5.87
N MET A 32 -4.66 -5.83 -6.26
CA MET A 32 -3.85 -5.05 -5.32
C MET A 32 -4.56 -3.76 -4.91
N GLU A 33 -5.35 -3.18 -5.81
CA GLU A 33 -6.18 -2.00 -5.54
C GLU A 33 -7.29 -2.40 -4.54
N ASP A 34 -7.96 -3.53 -4.81
CA ASP A 34 -9.02 -4.06 -3.95
C ASP A 34 -8.54 -4.44 -2.54
N HIS A 35 -7.25 -4.76 -2.36
CA HIS A 35 -6.69 -5.19 -1.06
C HIS A 35 -6.67 -4.06 -0.03
N PHE A 36 -6.44 -2.82 -0.47
CA PHE A 36 -6.39 -1.63 0.39
C PHE A 36 -7.68 -0.81 0.35
N ASP A 37 -8.65 -1.19 -0.47
CA ASP A 37 -9.95 -0.51 -0.54
C ASP A 37 -10.94 -1.12 0.47
N LYS A 38 -12.02 -0.40 0.74
CA LYS A 38 -13.14 -0.94 1.52
C LYS A 38 -13.89 -1.98 0.71
N SER A 39 -14.27 -3.08 1.37
CA SER A 39 -15.08 -4.13 0.76
C SER A 39 -16.35 -4.34 1.60
N PRO A 40 -17.42 -3.55 1.37
CA PRO A 40 -18.66 -3.64 2.14
C PRO A 40 -19.27 -5.04 2.14
N GLU A 41 -19.22 -5.73 1.00
CA GLU A 41 -19.76 -7.09 0.86
C GLU A 41 -18.98 -8.10 1.72
N LEU A 42 -17.64 -7.99 1.76
CA LEU A 42 -16.81 -8.86 2.59
C LEU A 42 -16.96 -8.52 4.07
N GLU A 43 -17.03 -7.24 4.43
CA GLU A 43 -17.25 -6.78 5.79
C GLU A 43 -18.57 -7.32 6.35
N GLN A 44 -19.66 -7.14 5.61
CA GLN A 44 -20.98 -7.65 5.98
C GLN A 44 -20.96 -9.18 6.10
N PHE A 45 -20.35 -9.87 5.14
CA PHE A 45 -20.24 -11.33 5.19
C PHE A 45 -19.49 -11.82 6.44
N LEU A 46 -18.38 -11.18 6.81
CA LEU A 46 -17.61 -11.55 8.00
C LEU A 46 -18.38 -11.24 9.28
N GLU A 47 -19.10 -10.12 9.33
CA GLU A 47 -19.95 -9.74 10.46
C GLU A 47 -21.09 -10.76 10.65
N GLU A 48 -21.81 -11.12 9.58
CA GLU A 48 -22.87 -12.14 9.60
C GLU A 48 -22.36 -13.53 10.02
N LYS A 49 -21.11 -13.86 9.68
CA LYS A 49 -20.47 -15.12 10.08
C LYS A 49 -19.81 -15.06 11.46
N GLY A 50 -19.89 -13.93 12.18
CA GLY A 50 -19.27 -13.74 13.49
C GLY A 50 -17.75 -13.77 13.47
N LYS A 51 -17.12 -13.54 12.31
CA LYS A 51 -15.67 -13.58 12.10
C LYS A 51 -15.02 -12.23 12.43
N LEU A 52 -15.19 -11.77 13.67
CA LEU A 52 -14.84 -10.41 14.09
C LEU A 52 -13.35 -10.07 13.97
N GLU A 53 -12.44 -11.03 14.21
CA GLU A 53 -11.00 -10.81 14.03
C GLU A 53 -10.63 -10.51 12.58
N PHE A 54 -11.23 -11.22 11.63
CA PHE A 54 -11.03 -10.97 10.20
C PHE A 54 -11.63 -9.63 9.78
N LEU A 55 -12.82 -9.31 10.29
CA LEU A 55 -13.47 -8.01 10.05
C LEU A 55 -12.60 -6.84 10.53
N LYS A 56 -11.99 -6.98 11.72
CA LYS A 56 -11.09 -5.98 12.29
C LYS A 56 -9.85 -5.81 11.41
N GLU A 57 -9.27 -6.91 10.93
CA GLU A 57 -8.09 -6.85 10.07
C GLU A 57 -8.36 -6.18 8.73
N ILE A 58 -9.45 -6.51 8.03
CA ILE A 58 -9.77 -5.85 6.74
C ILE A 58 -10.07 -4.35 6.91
N LYS A 59 -10.73 -3.97 8.01
CA LYS A 59 -10.96 -2.56 8.34
C LYS A 59 -9.67 -1.83 8.67
N ARG A 60 -8.72 -2.51 9.33
CA ARG A 60 -7.38 -1.98 9.60
C ARG A 60 -6.61 -1.74 8.30
N ILE A 61 -6.62 -2.70 7.38
CA ILE A 61 -5.90 -2.61 6.11
C ILE A 61 -6.43 -1.43 5.26
N SER A 62 -7.75 -1.29 5.13
CA SER A 62 -8.36 -0.19 4.37
C SER A 62 -8.27 1.19 5.02
N SER A 63 -7.75 1.27 6.25
CA SER A 63 -7.50 2.53 6.97
C SER A 63 -6.01 2.79 7.23
N LEU A 64 -5.10 2.03 6.60
CA LEU A 64 -3.67 2.20 6.78
C LEU A 64 -3.16 3.58 6.35
N ALA A 65 -3.60 4.06 5.19
CA ALA A 65 -3.15 5.30 4.56
C ALA A 65 -4.19 5.79 3.55
N GLU A 66 -4.00 7.01 3.03
CA GLU A 66 -4.71 7.50 1.86
C GLU A 66 -4.03 6.98 0.58
N PHE A 67 -4.67 6.03 -0.10
CA PHE A 67 -4.11 5.37 -1.29
C PHE A 67 -4.52 6.06 -2.59
N CYS A 68 -3.54 6.30 -3.46
CA CYS A 68 -3.75 6.77 -4.84
C CYS A 68 -3.19 5.73 -5.82
N TYR A 69 -3.89 5.48 -6.92
CA TYR A 69 -3.49 4.49 -7.92
C TYR A 69 -3.15 5.15 -9.25
N ILE A 70 -1.93 4.92 -9.72
CA ILE A 70 -1.46 5.49 -10.98
C ILE A 70 -1.08 4.34 -11.92
N ARG A 71 -1.69 4.31 -13.11
CA ARG A 71 -1.52 3.19 -14.04
C ARG A 71 -0.35 3.39 -15.00
N GLN A 72 0.65 2.51 -14.90
CA GLN A 72 1.76 2.40 -15.83
C GLN A 72 1.33 1.60 -17.06
N LYS A 73 1.02 2.31 -18.14
CA LYS A 73 0.53 1.70 -19.39
C LYS A 73 1.60 0.87 -20.11
N GLN A 74 2.87 1.21 -19.94
CA GLN A 74 4.02 0.53 -20.54
C GLN A 74 5.12 0.34 -19.50
N ALA A 75 5.63 -0.88 -19.38
CA ALA A 75 6.68 -1.23 -18.41
C ALA A 75 8.06 -0.71 -18.85
N LEU A 76 8.25 0.60 -18.76
CA LEU A 76 9.47 1.32 -19.14
C LEU A 76 10.47 1.46 -17.97
N GLY A 77 10.32 0.64 -16.93
CA GLY A 77 11.20 0.62 -15.76
C GLY A 77 10.79 1.57 -14.63
N LEU A 78 11.59 1.55 -13.56
CA LEU A 78 11.33 2.27 -12.30
C LEU A 78 11.36 3.79 -12.48
N GLY A 79 12.32 4.34 -13.23
CA GLY A 79 12.40 5.78 -13.46
C GLY A 79 11.14 6.34 -14.13
N HIS A 80 10.56 5.60 -15.07
CA HIS A 80 9.27 5.96 -15.66
C HIS A 80 8.13 5.85 -14.64
N ALA A 81 8.12 4.82 -13.79
CA ALA A 81 7.12 4.66 -12.74
C ALA A 81 7.14 5.85 -11.75
N ILE A 82 8.32 6.27 -11.31
CA ILE A 82 8.52 7.44 -10.45
C ILE A 82 8.05 8.71 -11.17
N LEU A 83 8.43 8.90 -12.43
CA LEU A 83 8.00 10.08 -13.21
C LEU A 83 6.47 10.20 -13.32
N MET A 84 5.75 9.09 -13.48
CA MET A 84 4.29 9.15 -13.50
C MET A 84 3.67 9.59 -12.17
N ALA A 85 4.39 9.46 -11.05
CA ALA A 85 3.96 9.93 -9.74
C ALA A 85 4.23 11.42 -9.52
N GLU A 86 4.82 12.14 -10.49
CA GLU A 86 5.20 13.54 -10.37
C GLU A 86 4.05 14.43 -9.88
N SER A 87 2.85 14.28 -10.44
CA SER A 87 1.69 15.08 -10.02
C SER A 87 1.16 14.72 -8.63
N PHE A 88 1.39 13.49 -8.18
CA PHE A 88 1.03 13.05 -6.83
C PHE A 88 2.02 13.60 -5.79
N ALA A 89 3.32 13.47 -6.06
CA ALA A 89 4.37 13.94 -5.15
C ALA A 89 4.46 15.49 -5.12
N GLY A 90 4.20 16.15 -6.24
CA GLY A 90 4.26 17.61 -6.34
C GLY A 90 5.67 18.14 -6.06
N LYS A 91 5.81 18.93 -5.01
CA LYS A 91 7.10 19.50 -4.56
C LYS A 91 7.55 18.95 -3.20
N GLU A 92 6.84 17.96 -2.67
CA GLU A 92 7.18 17.31 -1.41
C GLU A 92 8.30 16.29 -1.61
N SER A 93 9.06 16.02 -0.55
CA SER A 93 10.00 14.88 -0.55
C SER A 93 9.20 13.58 -0.44
N PHE A 94 9.64 12.53 -1.11
CA PHE A 94 8.94 11.25 -1.13
C PHE A 94 9.91 10.07 -1.02
N ALA A 95 9.44 8.97 -0.44
CA ALA A 95 10.13 7.69 -0.43
C ALA A 95 9.65 6.82 -1.59
N VAL A 96 10.53 5.96 -2.11
CA VAL A 96 10.20 4.95 -3.11
C VAL A 96 10.46 3.59 -2.50
N LEU A 97 9.40 2.78 -2.35
CA LEU A 97 9.47 1.43 -1.81
C LEU A 97 9.20 0.43 -2.92
N LEU A 98 10.05 -0.59 -3.03
CA LEU A 98 9.84 -1.73 -3.92
C LEU A 98 9.20 -2.85 -3.11
N PRO A 99 7.98 -3.31 -3.44
CA PRO A 99 7.25 -4.30 -2.64
C PRO A 99 7.95 -5.65 -2.47
N ASP A 100 8.90 -5.98 -3.34
CA ASP A 100 9.68 -7.21 -3.31
C ASP A 100 10.91 -7.14 -2.38
N ASP A 101 11.30 -5.95 -1.92
CA ASP A 101 12.37 -5.76 -0.94
C ASP A 101 11.79 -5.60 0.47
N ILE A 102 11.85 -6.68 1.25
CA ILE A 102 11.40 -6.70 2.66
C ILE A 102 12.61 -6.66 3.58
N TYR A 103 12.62 -5.71 4.51
CA TYR A 103 13.68 -5.53 5.49
C TYR A 103 13.20 -5.95 6.89
N ASP A 104 13.73 -7.06 7.40
CA ASP A 104 13.49 -7.48 8.78
C ASP A 104 14.42 -6.71 9.72
N CYS A 105 13.90 -5.64 10.32
CA CYS A 105 14.67 -4.77 11.21
C CYS A 105 13.81 -4.24 12.38
N PRO A 106 14.42 -3.98 13.57
CA PRO A 106 13.66 -3.54 14.75
C PRO A 106 12.98 -2.18 14.61
N SER A 107 13.48 -1.32 13.72
CA SER A 107 12.89 -0.03 13.36
C SER A 107 12.68 -0.02 11.85
N PRO A 108 11.54 0.48 11.33
CA PRO A 108 11.28 0.55 9.89
C PRO A 108 12.47 1.12 9.10
N CYS A 109 12.85 0.47 8.00
CA CYS A 109 13.97 0.90 7.17
C CYS A 109 13.72 2.31 6.62
N THR A 110 12.51 2.57 6.13
CA THR A 110 12.07 3.88 5.66
C THR A 110 12.22 4.96 6.73
N LYS A 111 11.88 4.68 7.98
CA LYS A 111 12.06 5.63 9.10
C LYS A 111 13.53 5.98 9.32
N GLN A 112 14.42 5.00 9.27
CA GLN A 112 15.87 5.21 9.41
C GLN A 112 16.45 6.07 8.28
N LEU A 113 15.81 6.11 7.10
CA LEU A 113 16.22 6.96 5.99
C LEU A 113 15.69 8.41 6.09
N ILE A 114 14.62 8.62 6.87
CA ILE A 114 14.01 9.93 7.08
C ILE A 114 14.71 10.70 8.20
N GLU A 115 15.18 9.99 9.24
CA GLU A 115 15.93 10.55 10.39
C GLU A 115 17.36 10.99 10.02
#